data_AF-A0A0M2LFV2-F1
#
_entry.id   AF-A0A0M2LFV2-F1
#
_cell.length_a   1.000
_cell.length_b   1.000
_cell.length_c   1.000
_cell.angle_alpha   90.00
_cell.angle_beta   90.00
_cell.angle_gamma   90.00
#
_symmetry.space_group_name_H-M   'P 1'
#
loop_
_entity.id
_entity.type
_entity.pdbx_description
1 polymer ?
#
loop_
_entity_poly.entity_id
_entity_poly.type
_entity_poly.pdbx_seq_one_letter_code
_entity_poly.pdbx_strand_id
1 'polypeptide(L)'
;MRTALKAAWRRVNAPCWFCGQATIDWDGEKNEPDSFELQHIISRKDAKRMGRPDLIIDPTNAAPAHCRCNRSAGARAPRPGIGETTEEF
;
A
#
# COMPACT_ATOMS: atom_id res chain seq x y z
N MET A 1 6.61 -12.95 4.65
CA MET A 1 5.71 -12.13 3.80
C MET A 1 6.43 -10.98 3.10
N ARG A 2 6.87 -9.93 3.82
CA ARG A 2 7.42 -8.70 3.22
C ARG A 2 8.55 -8.91 2.20
N THR A 3 9.55 -9.74 2.52
CA THR A 3 10.69 -9.97 1.62
C THR A 3 10.29 -10.66 0.31
N ALA A 4 9.38 -11.65 0.38
CA ALA A 4 8.89 -12.36 -0.80
C ALA A 4 8.06 -11.45 -1.71
N LEU A 5 7.13 -10.66 -1.12
CA LEU A 5 6.34 -9.70 -1.87
C LEU A 5 7.21 -8.59 -2.49
N LYS A 6 8.17 -8.06 -1.74
CA LYS A 6 9.15 -7.10 -2.24
C LYS A 6 9.90 -7.65 -3.46
N ALA A 7 10.37 -8.89 -3.41
CA ALA A 7 11.06 -9.51 -4.53
C ALA A 7 10.15 -9.69 -5.76
N ALA A 8 8.88 -10.10 -5.56
CA ALA A 8 7.91 -10.23 -6.63
C ALA A 8 7.59 -8.88 -7.29
N TRP A 9 7.33 -7.83 -6.49
CA TRP A 9 7.03 -6.50 -6.99
C TRP A 9 8.22 -5.82 -7.66
N ARG A 10 9.43 -6.03 -7.12
CA ARG A 10 10.67 -5.55 -7.74
C ARG A 10 10.87 -6.14 -9.14
N ARG A 11 10.57 -7.43 -9.34
CA ARG A 11 10.72 -8.09 -10.65
C ARG A 11 9.82 -7.48 -11.73
N VAL A 12 8.64 -7.00 -11.35
CA VAL A 12 7.67 -6.40 -12.28
C VAL A 12 7.68 -4.86 -12.23
N ASN A 13 8.63 -4.27 -11.49
CA ASN A 13 8.68 -2.84 -11.17
C ASN A 13 7.30 -2.27 -10.79
N ALA A 14 6.63 -2.90 -9.82
CA ALA A 14 5.27 -2.56 -9.46
C ALA A 14 5.17 -1.07 -9.05
N PRO A 15 4.17 -0.32 -9.55
CA PRO A 15 3.99 1.08 -9.20
C PRO A 15 3.56 1.22 -7.73
N CYS A 16 3.90 2.37 -7.14
CA CYS A 16 3.41 2.73 -5.82
C CYS A 16 1.88 2.80 -5.81
N TRP A 17 1.27 2.10 -4.86
CA TRP A 17 -0.18 2.01 -4.69
C TRP A 17 -0.86 3.37 -4.54
N PHE A 18 -0.18 4.35 -3.93
CA PHE A 18 -0.78 5.66 -3.64
C PHE A 18 -0.62 6.68 -4.77
N CYS A 19 0.48 6.67 -5.50
CA CYS A 19 0.79 7.68 -6.51
C CYS A 19 0.86 7.13 -7.94
N GLY A 20 0.82 5.81 -8.11
CA GLY A 20 0.91 5.13 -9.41
C GLY A 20 2.30 5.20 -10.05
N GLN A 21 3.29 5.82 -9.42
CA GLN A 21 4.63 5.97 -9.99
C GLN A 21 5.48 4.72 -9.70
N ALA A 22 6.12 4.18 -10.75
CA ALA A 22 7.03 3.03 -10.70
C ALA A 22 8.49 3.46 -10.42
N THR A 23 8.66 4.35 -9.44
CA THR A 23 9.95 4.96 -9.04
C THR A 23 10.35 4.57 -7.61
N ILE A 24 9.83 3.44 -7.10
CA ILE A 24 10.17 2.97 -5.76
C ILE A 24 11.63 2.54 -5.75
N ASP A 25 12.41 3.10 -4.84
CA ASP A 25 13.73 2.59 -4.54
C ASP A 25 13.59 1.30 -3.73
N TRP A 26 13.81 0.18 -4.42
CA TRP A 26 13.74 -1.14 -3.82
C TRP A 26 14.93 -1.44 -2.93
N ASP A 27 16.09 -0.82 -3.11
CA ASP A 27 17.30 -1.10 -2.32
C ASP A 27 17.66 0.04 -1.35
N GLY A 28 16.91 1.14 -1.40
CA GLY A 28 17.07 2.28 -0.53
C GLY A 28 16.93 1.96 0.96
N GLU A 29 17.52 2.84 1.77
CA GLU A 29 17.54 2.69 3.21
C GLU A 29 16.14 2.81 3.82
N LYS A 30 15.96 2.23 5.02
CA LYS A 30 14.71 2.36 5.75
C LYS A 30 14.45 3.82 6.08
N ASN A 31 13.19 4.24 5.99
CA ASN A 31 12.73 5.61 6.25
C ASN A 31 13.07 6.65 5.18
N GLU A 32 13.85 6.31 4.15
CA GLU A 32 14.10 7.23 3.04
C GLU A 32 12.81 7.48 2.22
N PRO A 33 12.56 8.71 1.75
CA PRO A 33 11.26 9.13 1.20
C PRO A 33 10.77 8.23 0.05
N ASP A 34 11.67 7.86 -0.85
CA ASP A 34 11.37 7.08 -2.05
C ASP A 34 11.67 5.57 -1.87
N SER A 35 12.10 5.15 -0.69
CA SER A 35 12.31 3.73 -0.38
C SER A 35 11.01 2.95 -0.27
N PHE A 36 11.11 1.65 -0.54
CA PHE A 36 10.02 0.70 -0.40
C PHE A 36 9.52 0.55 1.04
N GLU A 37 8.22 0.79 1.22
CA GLU A 37 7.47 0.45 2.41
C GLU A 37 6.30 -0.49 2.06
N LEU A 38 6.02 -1.46 2.93
CA LEU A 38 4.89 -2.36 2.75
C LEU A 38 3.65 -1.69 3.35
N GLN A 39 2.65 -1.44 2.49
CA GLN A 39 1.39 -0.87 2.91
C GLN A 39 0.34 -1.96 3.11
N HIS A 40 -0.47 -1.82 4.17
CA HIS A 40 -1.67 -2.62 4.38
C HIS A 40 -2.88 -1.91 3.77
N ILE A 41 -3.60 -2.55 2.83
CA ILE A 41 -4.77 -1.96 2.16
C ILE A 41 -5.88 -1.69 3.18
N ILE A 42 -6.18 -2.69 4.01
CA ILE A 42 -7.02 -2.62 5.19
C ILE A 42 -6.10 -2.47 6.40
N SER A 43 -6.27 -1.37 7.14
CA SER A 43 -5.44 -1.08 8.30
C SER A 43 -5.59 -2.16 9.37
N ARG A 44 -4.55 -2.35 10.21
CA ARG A 44 -4.62 -3.32 11.32
C ARG A 44 -5.76 -3.01 12.29
N LYS A 45 -6.11 -1.73 12.46
CA LYS A 45 -7.24 -1.28 13.29
C LYS A 45 -8.56 -1.73 12.69
N ASP A 46 -8.74 -1.56 11.38
CA ASP A 46 -9.96 -1.96 10.67
C ASP A 46 -10.08 -3.49 10.61
N ALA A 47 -8.99 -4.20 10.30
CA ALA A 47 -8.94 -5.66 10.36
C ALA A 47 -9.39 -6.20 11.73
N LYS A 48 -8.91 -5.59 12.82
CA LYS A 48 -9.35 -5.94 14.19
C LYS A 48 -10.82 -5.58 14.44
N ARG A 49 -11.29 -4.42 13.97
CA ARG A 49 -12.70 -4.00 14.09
C ARG A 49 -13.65 -4.92 13.33
N MET A 50 -13.24 -5.42 12.18
CA MET A 50 -13.99 -6.37 11.34
C MET A 50 -13.97 -7.80 11.89
N GLY A 51 -13.24 -8.08 12.97
CA GLY A 51 -13.06 -9.44 13.48
C GLY A 51 -12.21 -10.33 12.56
N ARG A 52 -11.39 -9.72 11.70
CA ARG A 52 -10.55 -10.37 10.68
C ARG A 52 -9.06 -10.08 10.90
N PRO A 53 -8.47 -10.51 12.04
CA PRO A 53 -7.04 -10.28 12.32
C PRO A 53 -6.12 -11.01 11.32
N ASP A 54 -6.63 -12.01 10.61
CA ASP A 54 -5.94 -12.72 9.54
C ASP A 54 -5.51 -11.80 8.38
N LEU A 55 -6.25 -10.72 8.12
CA LEU A 55 -5.90 -9.73 7.09
C LEU A 55 -4.56 -9.02 7.37
N ILE A 56 -4.05 -9.04 8.60
CA ILE A 56 -2.77 -8.41 8.95
C ILE A 56 -1.59 -9.16 8.32
N ILE A 57 -1.73 -10.47 8.18
CA ILE A 57 -0.72 -11.38 7.63
C ILE A 57 -1.09 -11.87 6.22
N ASP A 58 -2.25 -11.48 5.71
CA ASP A 58 -2.71 -11.84 4.39
C ASP A 58 -1.92 -11.06 3.31
N PRO A 59 -1.27 -11.75 2.36
CA PRO A 59 -0.48 -11.10 1.32
C PRO A 59 -1.34 -10.31 0.32
N THR A 60 -2.63 -10.62 0.17
CA THR A 60 -3.57 -9.87 -0.69
C THR A 60 -3.94 -8.52 -0.08
N ASN A 61 -3.79 -8.37 1.25
CA ASN A 61 -3.95 -7.12 1.95
C ASN A 61 -2.67 -6.24 1.93
N ALA A 62 -1.64 -6.62 1.18
CA ALA A 62 -0.37 -5.90 1.11
C ALA A 62 -0.14 -5.28 -0.28
N ALA A 63 0.40 -4.06 -0.30
CA ALA A 63 0.74 -3.35 -1.53
C ALA A 63 2.09 -2.61 -1.41
N PRO A 64 2.80 -2.37 -2.53
CA PRO A 64 4.03 -1.59 -2.53
C PRO A 64 3.74 -0.10 -2.50
N ALA A 65 4.48 0.64 -1.66
CA ALA A 65 4.38 2.10 -1.60
C ALA A 65 5.76 2.73 -1.34
N HIS A 66 5.93 3.98 -1.74
CA HIS A 66 7.01 4.81 -1.21
C HIS A 66 6.78 5.08 0.28
N CYS A 67 7.85 5.14 1.06
CA CYS A 67 7.82 5.51 2.47
C CYS A 67 7.10 6.86 2.70
N ARG A 68 7.40 7.89 1.89
CA ARG A 68 6.75 9.20 2.00
C ARG A 68 5.25 9.12 1.72
N CYS A 69 4.85 8.35 0.71
CA CYS A 69 3.45 8.23 0.31
C CYS A 69 2.67 7.47 1.38
N ASN A 70 3.28 6.42 1.94
CA ASN A 70 2.70 5.63 3.00
C ASN A 70 2.49 6.45 4.28
N ARG A 71 3.51 7.22 4.68
CA ARG A 71 3.43 8.11 5.84
C ARG A 71 2.47 9.27 5.65
N SER A 72 2.44 9.84 4.44
CA SER A 72 1.53 10.93 4.09
C SER A 72 0.07 10.48 4.06
N ALA A 73 -0.19 9.24 3.63
CA ALA A 73 -1.51 8.64 3.76
C ALA A 73 -1.92 8.51 5.24
N GLY A 74 -0.99 8.12 6.13
CA GLY A 74 -1.28 8.02 7.55
C GLY A 74 -2.48 7.12 7.83
N ALA A 75 -3.31 7.45 8.83
CA ALA A 75 -4.58 6.79 9.07
C ALA A 75 -5.72 7.26 8.14
N ARG A 76 -5.43 8.12 7.15
CA ARG A 76 -6.45 8.49 6.16
C ARG A 76 -6.61 7.31 5.21
N ALA A 77 -7.85 6.87 5.10
CA ALA A 77 -8.33 5.85 4.18
C ALA A 77 -7.76 6.05 2.76
N PRO A 78 -7.65 4.97 1.95
CA PRO A 78 -7.21 5.07 0.57
C PRO A 78 -7.92 6.23 -0.13
N ARG A 79 -7.19 6.95 -1.00
CA ARG A 79 -7.82 7.94 -1.87
C ARG A 79 -9.04 7.25 -2.51
N PRO A 80 -10.25 7.82 -2.43
CA PRO A 80 -11.35 7.30 -3.21
C PRO A 80 -10.85 7.23 -4.65
N GLY A 81 -10.93 6.04 -5.25
CA GLY A 81 -10.75 5.93 -6.68
C GLY A 81 -11.69 6.95 -7.32
N ILE A 82 -11.20 7.70 -8.29
CA ILE A 82 -12.09 8.42 -9.19
C ILE A 82 -12.99 7.36 -9.84
N GLY A 83 -14.28 7.37 -9.49
CA GLY A 83 -15.31 6.41 -9.89
C GLY A 83 -16.20 6.10 -8.67
N GLU A 84 -17.47 6.49 -8.60
CA GLU A 84 -18.48 6.75 -9.65
C GLU A 84 -19.10 8.16 -9.48
N THR A 85 -19.26 8.90 -10.58
CA THR A 85 -20.30 9.94 -10.66
C THR A 85 -21.59 9.26 -11.05
N THR A 86 -22.40 8.84 -10.09
CA THR A 86 -23.79 8.50 -10.36
C THR A 86 -24.59 9.80 -10.24
N GLU A 87 -24.73 10.53 -11.34
CA GLU A 87 -25.85 11.47 -11.47
C GLU A 87 -27.05 10.64 -11.94
N GLU A 88 -27.98 10.38 -11.01
CA GLU A 88 -29.32 9.92 -11.36
C GLU A 88 -30.10 11.12 -11.92
N PHE A 89 -30.52 11.03 -13.19
CA PHE A 89 -31.41 11.98 -13.86
C PHE A 89 -32.87 11.74 -13.50
#